data_AF-A0A928H7F1-F1
#
_entry.id   AF-A0A928H7F1-F1
#
_cell.length_a   1.000
_cell.length_b   1.000
_cell.length_c   1.000
_cell.angle_alpha   90.00
_cell.angle_beta   90.00
_cell.angle_gamma   90.00
#
_symmetry.space_group_name_H-M   'P 1'
#
loop_
_entity.id
_entity.type
_entity.pdbx_description
1 polymer ?
#
loop_
_entity_poly.entity_id
_entity_poly.type
_entity_poly.pdbx_seq_one_letter_code
_entity_poly.pdbx_strand_id
1 'polypeptide(L)'
;MTDWIANVRRLYAEYVDGYRQGGELPPMMALKLYHTDMVVANARSIAEGEAMDAETAEVCELAALLHDTGRYEQLRLYNTFRDSDSVDHAVFSHDIVRDKGWLDGHPHKKAILDAVLFHNRRDVPEGLGSLTNAAAHCVRDADKLDIFRVLEDRVANTDWRNDNTAFWNLPVMAMPNPR
;
A
#
# COMPACT_ATOMS: atom_id res chain seq x y z
N MET A 1 -8.00 -9.57 24.96
CA MET A 1 -7.31 -8.57 24.13
C MET A 1 -8.00 -8.58 22.78
N THR A 2 -8.32 -7.42 22.23
CA THR A 2 -8.91 -7.31 20.89
C THR A 2 -7.85 -7.70 19.87
N ASP A 3 -8.19 -8.61 18.96
CA ASP A 3 -7.35 -8.90 17.79
C ASP A 3 -7.57 -7.78 16.77
N TRP A 4 -6.70 -6.77 16.81
CA TRP A 4 -6.79 -5.59 15.96
C TRP A 4 -6.64 -5.93 14.48
N ILE A 5 -5.70 -6.80 14.15
CA ILE A 5 -5.45 -7.26 12.78
C ILE A 5 -6.69 -7.91 12.18
N ALA A 6 -7.28 -8.89 12.87
CA ALA A 6 -8.46 -9.58 12.37
C ALA A 6 -9.66 -8.64 12.20
N ASN A 7 -9.88 -7.74 13.17
CA ASN A 7 -11.00 -6.80 13.09
C ASN A 7 -10.82 -5.78 11.95
N VAL A 8 -9.64 -5.16 11.83
CA VAL A 8 -9.38 -4.17 10.77
C VAL A 8 -9.40 -4.82 9.40
N ARG A 9 -8.89 -6.06 9.26
CA ARG A 9 -8.99 -6.83 8.01
C ARG A 9 -10.43 -7.09 7.60
N ARG A 10 -11.32 -7.42 8.55
CA ARG A 10 -12.75 -7.56 8.27
C ARG A 10 -13.36 -6.25 7.79
N LEU A 11 -13.08 -5.14 8.48
CA LEU A 11 -13.59 -3.81 8.10
C LEU A 11 -13.09 -3.35 6.73
N TYR A 12 -11.82 -3.60 6.43
CA TYR A 12 -11.23 -3.34 5.11
C TYR A 12 -11.90 -4.18 4.02
N ALA A 13 -12.10 -5.48 4.26
CA ALA A 13 -12.80 -6.36 3.33
C ALA A 13 -14.24 -5.90 3.05
N GLU A 14 -14.98 -5.51 4.09
CA GLU A 14 -16.35 -4.96 3.95
C GLU A 14 -16.36 -3.67 3.12
N TYR A 15 -15.35 -2.81 3.27
CA TYR A 15 -15.19 -1.62 2.44
C TYR A 15 -14.91 -1.97 0.98
N VAL A 16 -13.96 -2.87 0.72
CA VAL A 16 -13.62 -3.32 -0.63
C VAL A 16 -14.81 -4.00 -1.32
N ASP A 17 -15.58 -4.80 -0.59
CA ASP A 17 -16.77 -5.48 -1.11
C ASP A 17 -17.85 -4.50 -1.60
N GLY A 18 -17.88 -3.28 -1.05
CA GLY A 18 -18.75 -2.19 -1.51
C GLY A 18 -18.51 -1.75 -2.96
N TYR A 19 -17.38 -2.12 -3.57
CA TYR A 19 -17.04 -1.79 -4.96
C TYR A 19 -17.35 -2.92 -5.95
N ARG A 20 -17.86 -4.06 -5.49
CA ARG A 20 -18.18 -5.19 -6.37
C ARG A 20 -19.34 -4.85 -7.30
N GLN A 21 -19.24 -5.28 -8.55
CA GLN A 21 -20.27 -5.16 -9.58
C GLN A 21 -20.55 -6.55 -10.13
N GLY A 22 -21.79 -7.02 -10.01
CA GLY A 22 -22.13 -8.40 -10.41
C GLY A 22 -21.43 -9.49 -9.60
N GLY A 23 -20.97 -9.19 -8.37
CA GLY A 23 -20.25 -10.13 -7.50
C GLY A 23 -18.72 -10.07 -7.60
N GLU A 24 -18.18 -9.36 -8.59
CA GLU A 24 -16.74 -9.28 -8.84
C GLU A 24 -16.22 -7.85 -8.66
N LEU A 25 -14.94 -7.71 -8.29
CA LEU A 25 -14.28 -6.41 -8.30
C LEU A 25 -13.90 -6.03 -9.74
N PRO A 26 -14.02 -4.75 -10.13
CA PRO A 26 -13.39 -4.27 -11.36
C PRO A 26 -11.90 -4.66 -11.41
N PRO A 27 -11.35 -5.05 -12.57
CA PRO A 27 -10.00 -5.63 -12.66
C PRO A 27 -8.90 -4.80 -11.97
N MET A 28 -8.96 -3.47 -12.11
CA MET A 28 -8.00 -2.56 -11.48
C MET A 28 -8.11 -2.52 -9.95
N MET A 29 -9.32 -2.68 -9.40
CA MET A 29 -9.55 -2.77 -7.95
C MET A 29 -9.17 -4.15 -7.41
N ALA A 30 -9.38 -5.22 -8.19
CA ALA A 30 -8.91 -6.56 -7.86
C ALA A 30 -7.38 -6.61 -7.78
N LEU A 31 -6.69 -5.96 -8.72
CA LEU A 31 -5.23 -5.80 -8.68
C LEU A 31 -4.78 -5.07 -7.41
N LYS A 32 -5.51 -4.04 -6.97
CA LYS A 32 -5.21 -3.31 -5.73
C LYS A 32 -5.47 -4.11 -4.46
N LEU A 33 -6.48 -4.97 -4.46
CA LEU A 33 -6.69 -5.91 -3.36
C LEU A 33 -5.51 -6.89 -3.24
N TYR A 34 -5.11 -7.50 -4.37
CA TYR A 34 -3.98 -8.43 -4.39
C TYR A 34 -2.66 -7.75 -4.01
N HIS A 35 -2.42 -6.53 -4.51
CA HIS A 35 -1.28 -5.70 -4.12
C HIS A 35 -1.25 -5.47 -2.59
N THR A 36 -2.38 -5.11 -1.99
CA THR A 36 -2.46 -4.91 -0.53
C THR A 36 -2.09 -6.17 0.24
N ASP A 37 -2.55 -7.35 -0.18
CA ASP A 37 -2.20 -8.61 0.46
C ASP A 37 -0.69 -8.89 0.40
N MET A 38 -0.06 -8.57 -0.73
CA MET A 38 1.39 -8.73 -0.90
C MET A 38 2.18 -7.71 -0.08
N VAL A 39 1.75 -6.46 -0.01
CA VAL A 39 2.38 -5.43 0.85
C VAL A 39 2.27 -5.81 2.32
N VAL A 40 1.14 -6.37 2.76
CA VAL A 40 1.00 -6.89 4.12
C VAL A 40 1.97 -8.05 4.38
N ALA A 41 2.09 -9.00 3.44
CA ALA A 41 3.04 -10.10 3.57
C ALA A 41 4.49 -9.60 3.66
N ASN A 42 4.87 -8.66 2.79
CA ASN A 42 6.20 -8.04 2.81
C ASN A 42 6.46 -7.29 4.12
N ALA A 43 5.49 -6.53 4.63
CA ALA A 43 5.62 -5.81 5.90
C ALA A 43 5.86 -6.76 7.09
N ARG A 44 5.16 -7.91 7.12
CA ARG A 44 5.40 -8.96 8.11
C ARG A 44 6.83 -9.53 8.02
N SER A 45 7.29 -9.84 6.80
CA SER A 45 8.64 -10.34 6.58
C SER A 45 9.73 -9.32 6.94
N ILE A 46 9.51 -8.04 6.66
CA ILE A 46 10.42 -6.96 7.09
C ILE A 46 10.45 -6.88 8.62
N ALA A 47 9.28 -6.85 9.28
CA ALA A 47 9.22 -6.76 10.74
C ALA A 47 9.92 -7.94 11.43
N GLU A 48 9.76 -9.16 10.88
CA GLU A 48 10.47 -10.35 11.36
C GLU A 48 11.98 -10.26 11.12
N GLY A 49 12.40 -9.88 9.90
CA GLY A 49 13.82 -9.78 9.53
C GLY A 49 14.58 -8.72 10.32
N GLU A 50 13.92 -7.62 10.67
CA GLU A 50 14.45 -6.54 11.51
C GLU A 50 14.28 -6.80 13.02
N ALA A 51 13.73 -7.97 13.39
CA ALA A 51 13.46 -8.36 14.78
C ALA A 51 12.66 -7.30 15.57
N MET A 52 11.66 -6.69 14.93
CA MET A 52 10.77 -5.73 15.56
C MET A 52 9.94 -6.39 16.66
N ASP A 53 9.63 -5.65 17.73
CA ASP A 53 8.72 -6.14 18.76
C ASP A 53 7.29 -6.32 18.24
N ALA A 54 6.47 -7.06 18.99
CA ALA A 54 5.12 -7.40 18.58
C ALA A 54 4.22 -6.16 18.37
N GLU A 55 4.43 -5.11 19.16
CA GLU A 55 3.68 -3.84 19.06
C GLU A 55 4.03 -3.12 17.75
N THR A 56 5.31 -3.01 17.42
CA THR A 56 5.79 -2.39 16.18
C THR A 56 5.38 -3.20 14.97
N ALA A 57 5.49 -4.54 15.02
CA ALA A 57 5.06 -5.42 13.94
C ALA A 57 3.55 -5.31 13.66
N GLU A 58 2.70 -5.24 14.70
CA GLU A 58 1.25 -5.01 14.55
C GLU A 58 0.96 -3.66 13.88
N VAL A 59 1.64 -2.59 14.29
CA VAL A 59 1.48 -1.26 13.69
C VAL A 59 1.91 -1.23 12.23
N CYS A 60 3.05 -1.87 11.90
CA CYS A 60 3.51 -2.03 10.52
C CYS A 60 2.47 -2.76 9.66
N GLU A 61 1.92 -3.87 10.17
CA GLU A 61 0.92 -4.65 9.45
C GLU A 61 -0.39 -3.89 9.23
N LEU A 62 -0.90 -3.21 10.27
CA LEU A 62 -2.10 -2.39 10.15
C LEU A 62 -1.91 -1.26 9.14
N ALA A 63 -0.76 -0.59 9.17
CA ALA A 63 -0.46 0.47 8.22
C ALA A 63 -0.33 -0.08 6.79
N ALA A 64 0.30 -1.24 6.60
CA ALA A 64 0.41 -1.93 5.32
C ALA A 64 -0.97 -2.34 4.76
N LEU A 65 -1.87 -2.83 5.61
CA LEU A 65 -3.23 -3.19 5.19
C LEU A 65 -4.03 -1.98 4.71
N LEU A 66 -3.75 -0.80 5.27
CA LEU A 66 -4.57 0.40 5.08
C LEU A 66 -3.99 1.40 4.08
N HIS A 67 -2.73 1.25 3.66
CA HIS A 67 -1.97 2.27 2.93
C HIS A 67 -2.66 2.75 1.64
N ASP A 68 -3.29 1.84 0.88
CA ASP A 68 -3.89 2.11 -0.42
C ASP A 68 -5.44 2.15 -0.39
N THR A 69 -6.06 2.26 0.79
CA THR A 69 -7.53 2.35 0.96
C THR A 69 -8.18 3.41 0.06
N GLY A 70 -7.49 4.53 -0.17
CA GLY A 70 -7.91 5.65 -1.01
C GLY A 70 -7.95 5.32 -2.51
N ARG A 71 -7.26 4.28 -2.98
CA ARG A 71 -7.24 3.92 -4.41
C ARG A 71 -8.62 3.55 -4.94
N TYR A 72 -9.45 2.89 -4.13
CA TYR A 72 -10.80 2.49 -4.54
C TYR A 72 -11.68 3.71 -4.85
N GLU A 73 -11.71 4.69 -3.93
CA GLU A 73 -12.42 5.94 -4.15
C GLU A 73 -11.79 6.82 -5.23
N GLN A 74 -10.46 6.86 -5.31
CA GLN A 74 -9.75 7.59 -6.37
C GLN A 74 -10.15 7.08 -7.75
N LEU A 75 -10.17 5.76 -7.96
CA LEU A 75 -10.59 5.17 -9.22
C LEU A 75 -12.08 5.42 -9.49
N ARG A 76 -12.94 5.30 -8.47
CA ARG A 76 -14.38 5.54 -8.61
C ARG A 76 -14.70 6.98 -9.03
N LEU A 77 -13.98 7.96 -8.47
CA LEU A 77 -14.26 9.38 -8.69
C LEU A 77 -13.53 9.96 -9.91
N TYR A 78 -12.29 9.52 -10.18
CA TYR A 78 -11.42 10.14 -11.18
C TYR A 78 -11.04 9.19 -12.33
N ASN A 79 -11.41 7.90 -12.24
CA ASN A 79 -11.09 6.89 -13.25
C ASN A 79 -9.60 6.78 -13.60
N THR A 80 -8.72 7.05 -12.63
CA THR A 80 -7.26 6.95 -12.77
C THR A 80 -6.61 6.70 -11.41
N PHE A 81 -5.42 6.07 -11.40
CA PHE A 81 -4.54 5.99 -10.23
C PHE A 81 -3.40 7.01 -10.27
N ARG A 82 -3.39 7.91 -11.25
CA ARG A 82 -2.36 8.95 -11.37
C ARG A 82 -2.69 10.09 -10.42
N ASP A 83 -1.95 10.19 -9.33
CA ASP A 83 -2.13 11.25 -8.33
C ASP A 83 -2.00 12.65 -8.93
N SER A 84 -1.05 12.84 -9.87
CA SER A 84 -0.86 14.11 -10.58
C SER A 84 -2.09 14.60 -11.35
N ASP A 85 -2.95 13.67 -11.76
CA ASP A 85 -4.12 13.93 -12.57
C ASP A 85 -5.41 13.87 -11.71
N SER A 86 -5.28 13.62 -10.41
CA SER A 86 -6.41 13.39 -9.49
C SER A 86 -6.12 13.89 -8.07
N VAL A 87 -5.87 12.99 -7.12
CA VAL A 87 -5.66 13.25 -5.69
C VAL A 87 -4.49 12.41 -5.16
N ASP A 88 -3.78 12.94 -4.16
CA ASP A 88 -2.79 12.20 -3.39
C ASP A 88 -3.47 11.04 -2.65
N HIS A 89 -3.21 9.81 -3.11
CA HIS A 89 -3.88 8.62 -2.58
C HIS A 89 -3.55 8.35 -1.11
N ALA A 90 -2.35 8.70 -0.63
CA ALA A 90 -1.96 8.48 0.77
C ALA A 90 -2.75 9.38 1.71
N VAL A 91 -2.96 10.64 1.32
CA VAL A 91 -3.87 11.57 2.03
C VAL A 91 -5.29 11.03 2.00
N PHE A 92 -5.74 10.52 0.84
CA PHE A 92 -7.10 10.01 0.72
C PHE A 92 -7.33 8.74 1.56
N SER A 93 -6.37 7.81 1.56
CA SER A 93 -6.36 6.62 2.43
C SER A 93 -6.41 7.02 3.90
N HIS A 94 -5.55 7.95 4.32
CA HIS A 94 -5.54 8.47 5.69
C HIS A 94 -6.93 8.99 6.10
N ASP A 95 -7.52 9.84 5.28
CA ASP A 95 -8.80 10.48 5.59
C ASP A 95 -9.95 9.47 5.65
N ILE A 96 -10.02 8.53 4.70
CA ILE A 96 -11.04 7.47 4.72
C ILE A 96 -10.91 6.62 5.98
N VAL A 97 -9.70 6.14 6.31
CA VAL A 97 -9.48 5.29 7.50
C VAL A 97 -9.82 6.03 8.78
N ARG A 98 -9.41 7.31 8.88
CA ARG A 98 -9.74 8.18 10.01
C ARG A 98 -11.24 8.36 10.17
N ASP A 99 -11.93 8.70 9.09
CA ASP A 99 -13.36 9.04 9.10
C ASP A 99 -14.24 7.81 9.32
N LYS A 100 -13.78 6.62 8.90
CA LYS A 100 -14.44 5.35 9.18
C LYS A 100 -14.27 4.86 10.62
N GLY A 101 -13.36 5.45 11.40
CA GLY A 101 -13.13 5.09 12.80
C GLY A 101 -12.57 3.68 13.02
N TRP A 102 -11.95 3.06 11.99
CA TRP A 102 -11.50 1.66 12.06
C TRP A 102 -10.44 1.39 13.13
N LEU A 103 -9.73 2.44 13.56
CA LEU A 103 -8.68 2.41 14.57
C LEU A 103 -9.12 3.09 15.88
N ASP A 104 -10.40 3.36 16.07
CA ASP A 104 -10.90 4.02 17.29
C ASP A 104 -10.66 3.14 18.52
N GLY A 105 -9.91 3.66 19.49
CA GLY A 105 -9.48 2.93 20.68
C GLY A 105 -8.15 2.20 20.54
N HIS A 106 -7.53 2.19 19.36
CA HIS A 106 -6.19 1.64 19.19
C HIS A 106 -5.14 2.57 19.83
N PRO A 107 -4.27 2.11 20.73
CA PRO A 107 -3.30 2.97 21.43
C PRO A 107 -2.34 3.70 20.48
N HIS A 108 -1.96 3.04 19.38
CA HIS A 108 -1.08 3.59 18.35
C HIS A 108 -1.79 4.11 17.10
N LYS A 109 -3.09 4.48 17.18
CA LYS A 109 -3.87 5.00 16.04
C LYS A 109 -3.11 6.06 15.24
N LYS A 110 -2.46 7.01 15.94
CA LYS A 110 -1.68 8.08 15.29
C LYS A 110 -0.51 7.53 14.47
N ALA A 111 0.25 6.56 14.99
CA ALA A 111 1.39 6.01 14.28
C ALA A 111 0.99 5.27 13.01
N ILE A 112 -0.12 4.52 13.06
CA ILE A 112 -0.68 3.81 11.91
C ILE A 112 -1.15 4.82 10.83
N LEU A 113 -1.93 5.83 11.24
CA LEU A 113 -2.43 6.86 10.32
C LEU A 113 -1.31 7.68 9.69
N ASP A 114 -0.30 8.08 10.47
CA ASP A 114 0.86 8.81 9.95
C ASP A 114 1.67 7.95 8.97
N ALA A 115 1.88 6.66 9.26
CA ALA A 115 2.54 5.75 8.33
C ALA A 115 1.78 5.63 7.00
N VAL A 116 0.45 5.52 7.05
CA VAL A 116 -0.41 5.59 5.86
C VAL A 116 -0.27 6.93 5.15
N LEU A 117 -0.27 8.05 5.86
CA LEU A 117 -0.19 9.39 5.26
C LEU A 117 1.16 9.64 4.54
N PHE A 118 2.25 9.06 5.04
CA PHE A 118 3.60 9.32 4.56
C PHE A 118 4.16 8.23 3.63
N HIS A 119 3.43 7.16 3.33
CA HIS A 119 3.99 6.03 2.58
C HIS A 119 4.39 6.40 1.14
N ASN A 120 3.72 7.35 0.49
CA ASN A 120 4.05 7.76 -0.89
C ASN A 120 4.99 8.98 -0.99
N ARG A 121 5.35 9.61 0.14
CA ARG A 121 6.14 10.85 0.14
C ARG A 121 7.55 10.60 -0.38
N ARG A 122 8.21 11.61 -0.96
CA ARG A 122 9.63 11.48 -1.29
C ARG A 122 10.47 11.26 -0.03
N ASP A 123 10.26 12.13 0.95
CA ASP A 123 10.98 12.14 2.23
C ASP A 123 9.99 11.93 3.38
N VAL A 124 10.38 11.13 4.37
CA VAL A 124 9.63 10.99 5.63
C VAL A 124 9.95 12.20 6.51
N PRO A 125 8.95 12.87 7.14
CA PRO A 125 9.21 14.01 8.01
C PRO A 125 10.19 13.71 9.14
N GLU A 126 11.03 14.67 9.47
CA GLU A 126 11.89 14.60 10.66
C GLU A 126 11.08 14.73 11.95
N GLY A 127 11.60 14.19 13.06
CA GLY A 127 10.99 14.34 14.38
C GLY A 127 9.76 13.45 14.66
N LEU A 128 9.48 12.47 13.80
CA LEU A 128 8.48 11.43 14.09
C LEU A 128 8.92 10.57 15.28
N GLY A 129 7.96 10.12 16.09
CA GLY A 129 8.23 9.13 17.15
C GLY A 129 8.77 7.82 16.56
N SER A 130 9.55 7.07 17.35
CA SER A 130 10.23 5.85 16.89
C SER A 130 9.28 4.84 16.23
N LEU A 131 8.12 4.60 16.84
CA LEU A 131 7.11 3.68 16.32
C LEU A 131 6.54 4.14 14.97
N THR A 132 6.22 5.43 14.83
CA THR A 132 5.73 6.00 13.57
C THR A 132 6.80 5.94 12.48
N ASN A 133 8.06 6.22 12.85
CA ASN A 133 9.18 6.17 11.92
C ASN A 133 9.38 4.72 11.41
N ALA A 134 9.44 3.74 12.31
CA ALA A 134 9.57 2.33 11.95
C ALA A 134 8.43 1.85 11.03
N ALA A 135 7.18 2.19 11.38
CA ALA A 135 6.02 1.82 10.58
C ALA A 135 6.01 2.49 9.19
N ALA A 136 6.33 3.78 9.12
CA ALA A 136 6.41 4.49 7.85
C ALA A 136 7.48 3.87 6.93
N HIS A 137 8.68 3.58 7.44
CA HIS A 137 9.73 2.93 6.65
C HIS A 137 9.34 1.50 6.23
N CYS A 138 8.79 0.70 7.13
CA CYS A 138 8.35 -0.66 6.82
C CYS A 138 7.32 -0.69 5.68
N VAL A 139 6.25 0.12 5.76
CA VAL A 139 5.22 0.17 4.71
C VAL A 139 5.78 0.69 3.40
N ARG A 140 6.62 1.73 3.43
CA ARG A 140 7.29 2.28 2.25
C ARG A 140 8.14 1.25 1.52
N ASP A 141 8.82 0.40 2.26
CA ASP A 141 9.70 -0.61 1.68
C ASP A 141 8.90 -1.82 1.22
N ALA A 142 7.90 -2.26 2.00
CA ALA A 142 6.96 -3.31 1.61
C ALA A 142 6.20 -2.99 0.31
N ASP A 143 5.75 -1.74 0.14
CA ASP A 143 5.08 -1.24 -1.06
C ASP A 143 6.02 -1.26 -2.27
N LYS A 144 7.24 -0.72 -2.12
CA LYS A 144 8.25 -0.76 -3.20
C LYS A 144 8.65 -2.19 -3.57
N LEU A 145 8.70 -3.12 -2.61
CA LEU A 145 9.00 -4.52 -2.88
C LEU A 145 7.94 -5.16 -3.77
N ASP A 146 6.66 -4.81 -3.60
CA ASP A 146 5.59 -5.33 -4.46
C ASP A 146 5.70 -4.83 -5.91
N ILE A 147 6.24 -3.63 -6.14
CA ILE A 147 6.52 -3.12 -7.49
C ILE A 147 7.43 -4.10 -8.25
N PHE A 148 8.45 -4.69 -7.60
CA PHE A 148 9.33 -5.65 -8.26
C PHE A 148 8.60 -6.92 -8.69
N ARG A 149 7.65 -7.42 -7.88
CA ARG A 149 6.79 -8.55 -8.27
C ARG A 149 5.94 -8.20 -9.50
N VAL A 150 5.33 -7.02 -9.51
CA VAL A 150 4.55 -6.55 -10.68
C VAL A 150 5.44 -6.42 -11.92
N LEU A 151 6.66 -5.90 -11.77
CA LEU A 151 7.63 -5.79 -12.86
C LEU A 151 8.08 -7.18 -13.36
N GLU A 152 8.36 -8.12 -12.46
CA GLU A 152 8.72 -9.49 -12.81
C GLU A 152 7.62 -10.18 -13.62
N ASP A 153 6.36 -10.09 -13.16
CA ASP A 153 5.20 -10.61 -13.88
C ASP A 153 5.07 -10.00 -15.28
N ARG A 154 5.25 -8.68 -15.39
CA ARG A 154 5.22 -7.99 -16.70
C ARG A 154 6.38 -8.42 -17.60
N VAL A 155 7.58 -8.60 -17.06
CA VAL A 155 8.74 -9.11 -17.82
C VAL A 155 8.49 -10.52 -18.34
N ALA A 156 7.90 -11.38 -17.51
CA ALA A 156 7.66 -12.77 -17.84
C ALA A 156 6.52 -12.94 -18.85
N ASN A 157 5.47 -12.12 -18.75
CA ASN A 157 4.19 -12.35 -19.42
C ASN A 157 3.81 -11.32 -20.49
N THR A 158 4.63 -10.28 -20.73
CA THR A 158 4.38 -9.30 -21.79
C THR A 158 5.58 -9.14 -22.72
N ASP A 159 5.33 -8.70 -23.96
CA ASP A 159 6.39 -8.32 -24.89
C ASP A 159 6.92 -6.92 -24.56
N TRP A 160 7.53 -6.81 -23.38
CA TRP A 160 7.93 -5.55 -22.79
C TRP A 160 9.00 -4.80 -23.59
N ARG A 161 9.66 -5.50 -24.52
CA ARG A 161 10.62 -4.90 -25.47
C ARG A 161 9.92 -4.03 -26.52
N ASN A 162 8.66 -4.34 -26.82
CA ASN A 162 7.82 -3.60 -27.75
C ASN A 162 6.73 -2.78 -27.04
N ASP A 163 6.40 -3.11 -25.78
CA ASP A 163 5.47 -2.37 -24.91
C ASP A 163 6.10 -2.06 -23.54
N ASN A 164 6.70 -0.88 -23.41
CA ASN A 164 7.35 -0.43 -22.17
C ASN A 164 6.39 0.29 -21.20
N THR A 165 5.08 0.18 -21.38
CA THR A 165 4.11 0.82 -20.47
C THR A 165 4.25 0.34 -19.03
N ALA A 166 4.65 -0.92 -18.84
CA ALA A 166 4.98 -1.49 -17.53
C ALA A 166 6.23 -0.86 -16.87
N PHE A 167 7.08 -0.21 -17.66
CA PHE A 167 8.33 0.43 -17.25
C PHE A 167 8.25 1.96 -17.30
N TRP A 168 7.07 2.54 -17.07
CA TRP A 168 6.87 3.99 -17.10
C TRP A 168 7.23 4.64 -18.44
N ASN A 169 7.09 3.88 -19.53
CA ASN A 169 7.53 4.27 -20.87
C ASN A 169 9.01 4.67 -20.94
N LEU A 170 9.84 4.22 -20.01
CA LEU A 170 11.27 4.47 -20.05
C LEU A 170 11.85 3.87 -21.33
N PRO A 171 12.67 4.62 -22.08
CA PRO A 171 13.29 4.11 -23.30
C PRO A 171 14.17 2.89 -22.97
N VAL A 172 13.80 1.72 -23.47
CA VAL A 172 14.62 0.50 -23.43
C VAL A 172 15.72 0.64 -24.50
N MET A 173 16.62 1.59 -24.31
CA MET A 173 17.63 1.98 -25.30
C MET A 173 19.07 1.70 -24.88
N ALA A 174 19.30 1.10 -23.71
CA ALA A 174 20.65 0.76 -23.27
C ALA A 174 20.92 -0.75 -23.39
N MET A 175 22.00 -1.09 -24.09
CA MET A 175 22.67 -2.39 -23.91
C MET A 175 22.97 -2.57 -22.41
N PRO A 176 22.79 -3.78 -21.84
CA PRO A 176 23.17 -4.04 -20.46
C PRO A 176 24.64 -3.62 -20.28
N ASN A 177 24.91 -2.88 -19.21
CA ASN A 177 26.23 -2.34 -18.89
C ASN A 177 27.29 -3.44 -19.11
N PRO A 178 28.28 -3.27 -20.01
CA PRO A 178 29.29 -4.30 -20.23
C PRO A 178 30.00 -4.53 -18.90
N ARG A 179 30.12 -5.81 -18.53
CA ARG A 179 30.87 -6.27 -17.36
C ARG A 179 32.31 -5.73 -17.35
#